data_AF-B6IVH6-F1
#
_entry.id   AF-B6IVH6-F1
#
_cell.length_a   1.000
_cell.length_b   1.000
_cell.length_c   1.000
_cell.angle_alpha   90.00
_cell.angle_beta   90.00
_cell.angle_gamma   90.00
#
_symmetry.space_group_name_H-M   'P 1'
#
loop_
_entity.id
_entity.type
_entity.pdbx_description
1 polymer ?
#
loop_
_entity_poly.entity_id
_entity_poly.type
_entity_poly.pdbx_seq_one_letter_code
_entity_poly.pdbx_strand_id
1 'polypeptide(L)'
;MSRPATPSASTTTPPATASPAASPAARPALHQQVAAHLAAAAVATLPAALAAGRALDLPDAVLARGMAATAAVFALVAASALHGLGGHPAAAGWGNANRVTLFRGCLIALAGGALPAAGLLGPGVLWLLTGLALAALALDGVDGWIARRQAVASAYGARFDMDLDTLLTLVLAALLWRLGEAGVWVLLTGLLRPLFVAAGVFRGWLNAPLPYSLRRRVVCVVQIAVLAAALTPLLDPPLSRLAVGAALGVLLFSFAADTVWLFRHAGRTRT
;
A
#
# COMPACT_ATOMS: atom_id res chain seq x y z
N MET A 1 -6.88 -65.20 -48.07
CA MET A 1 -6.38 -63.86 -48.39
C MET A 1 -6.37 -63.04 -47.11
N SER A 2 -5.21 -63.01 -46.45
CA SER A 2 -5.02 -62.49 -45.09
C SER A 2 -4.51 -61.05 -45.16
N ARG A 3 -5.22 -60.11 -44.53
CA ARG A 3 -4.80 -58.70 -44.41
C ARG A 3 -3.79 -58.55 -43.26
N PRO A 4 -2.68 -57.81 -43.41
CA PRO A 4 -1.70 -57.62 -42.35
C PRO A 4 -2.12 -56.51 -41.38
N ALA A 5 -1.79 -56.72 -40.09
CA ALA A 5 -2.00 -55.79 -39.00
C ALA A 5 -1.03 -54.59 -39.07
N THR A 6 -1.56 -53.38 -38.95
CA THR A 6 -0.80 -52.14 -38.75
C THR A 6 -0.29 -52.03 -37.31
N PRO A 7 0.98 -51.64 -37.05
CA PRO A 7 1.50 -51.48 -35.70
C PRO A 7 1.02 -50.17 -35.05
N SER A 8 0.59 -50.25 -33.80
CA SER A 8 0.23 -49.12 -32.95
C SER A 8 1.43 -48.21 -32.68
N ALA A 9 1.32 -46.93 -33.06
CA ALA A 9 2.29 -45.91 -32.69
C ALA A 9 2.14 -45.57 -31.19
N SER A 10 3.14 -45.95 -30.39
CA SER A 10 3.29 -45.51 -29.01
C SER A 10 3.66 -44.02 -28.99
N THR A 11 2.70 -43.17 -28.65
CA THR A 11 2.93 -41.73 -28.45
C THR A 11 3.59 -41.56 -27.08
N THR A 12 4.91 -41.45 -27.06
CA THR A 12 5.68 -41.15 -25.86
C THR A 12 5.44 -39.69 -25.48
N THR A 13 4.61 -39.44 -24.47
CA THR A 13 4.43 -38.11 -23.88
C THR A 13 5.76 -37.65 -23.28
N PRO A 14 6.30 -36.47 -23.65
CA PRO A 14 7.52 -35.97 -23.03
C PRO A 14 7.25 -35.70 -21.53
N PRO A 15 8.23 -35.96 -20.65
CA PRO A 15 8.07 -35.69 -19.23
C PRO A 15 7.83 -34.19 -19.02
N ALA A 16 6.82 -33.86 -18.21
CA ALA A 16 6.57 -32.50 -17.77
C ALA A 16 7.86 -31.95 -17.15
N THR A 17 8.43 -30.91 -17.75
CA THR A 17 9.55 -30.18 -17.19
C THR A 17 9.11 -29.61 -15.85
N ALA A 18 9.54 -30.24 -14.77
CA ALA A 18 9.39 -29.70 -13.43
C ALA A 18 10.00 -28.28 -13.43
N SER A 19 9.21 -27.27 -13.02
CA SER A 19 9.75 -25.94 -12.79
C SER A 19 11.00 -26.06 -11.89
N PRO A 20 12.13 -25.43 -12.25
CA PRO A 20 13.34 -25.58 -11.48
C PRO A 20 13.08 -25.06 -10.07
N ALA A 21 13.20 -25.96 -9.09
CA ALA A 21 13.16 -25.59 -7.69
C ALA A 21 14.20 -24.48 -7.47
N ALA A 22 13.77 -23.34 -6.90
CA ALA A 22 14.64 -22.20 -6.70
C ALA A 22 15.91 -22.64 -5.96
N SER A 23 17.08 -22.28 -6.49
CA SER A 23 18.37 -22.64 -5.91
C SER A 23 18.43 -22.20 -4.44
N PRO A 24 19.09 -22.97 -3.54
CA PRO A 24 19.15 -22.64 -2.11
C PRO A 24 19.68 -21.22 -1.82
N ALA A 25 20.50 -20.66 -2.71
CA ALA A 25 21.03 -19.30 -2.62
C ALA A 25 20.04 -18.17 -3.00
N ALA A 26 18.92 -18.48 -3.66
CA ALA A 26 18.00 -17.48 -4.20
C ALA A 26 17.25 -16.70 -3.10
N ARG A 27 16.91 -17.34 -1.98
CA ARG A 27 16.18 -16.70 -0.87
C ARG A 27 17.05 -15.70 -0.09
N PRO A 28 18.27 -16.05 0.37
CA PRO A 28 19.17 -15.08 0.99
C PRO A 28 19.45 -13.87 0.08
N ALA A 29 19.64 -14.10 -1.22
CA ALA A 29 19.86 -13.03 -2.20
C ALA A 29 18.65 -12.07 -2.31
N LEU A 30 17.41 -12.58 -2.26
CA LEU A 30 16.21 -11.75 -2.25
C LEU A 30 16.15 -10.86 -0.99
N HIS A 31 16.39 -11.43 0.19
CA HIS A 31 16.39 -10.66 1.44
C HIS A 31 17.46 -9.57 1.44
N GLN A 32 18.67 -9.88 0.95
CA GLN A 32 19.75 -8.90 0.78
C GLN A 32 19.37 -7.80 -0.20
N GLN A 33 18.71 -8.15 -1.31
CA GLN A 33 18.24 -7.18 -2.29
C GLN A 33 17.20 -6.22 -1.68
N VAL A 34 16.20 -6.75 -0.97
CA VAL A 34 15.18 -5.93 -0.30
C VAL A 34 15.81 -5.04 0.76
N ALA A 35 16.71 -5.58 1.59
CA ALA A 35 17.44 -4.80 2.59
C ALA A 35 18.27 -3.67 1.97
N ALA A 36 18.94 -3.92 0.85
CA ALA A 36 19.70 -2.89 0.14
C ALA A 36 18.79 -1.78 -0.42
N HIS A 37 17.63 -2.12 -0.98
CA HIS A 37 16.66 -1.11 -1.44
C HIS A 37 16.08 -0.30 -0.29
N LEU A 38 15.75 -0.95 0.83
CA LEU A 38 15.28 -0.27 2.04
C LEU A 38 16.35 0.67 2.61
N ALA A 39 17.61 0.22 2.67
CA ALA A 39 18.71 1.07 3.13
C ALA A 39 18.92 2.28 2.21
N ALA A 40 18.94 2.07 0.89
CA ALA A 40 19.05 3.16 -0.08
C ALA A 40 17.88 4.15 0.04
N ALA A 41 16.66 3.64 0.20
CA ALA A 41 15.47 4.46 0.42
C ALA A 41 15.53 5.25 1.74
N ALA A 42 16.04 4.66 2.82
CA ALA A 42 16.23 5.36 4.09
C ALA A 42 17.27 6.49 3.97
N VAL A 43 18.40 6.19 3.31
CA VAL A 43 19.49 7.16 3.04
C VAL A 43 19.03 8.30 2.14
N ALA A 44 18.06 8.08 1.26
CA ALA A 44 17.45 9.17 0.48
C ALA A 44 16.41 9.96 1.31
N THR A 45 15.54 9.25 2.04
CA THR A 45 14.36 9.84 2.70
C THR A 45 14.72 10.67 3.92
N LEU A 46 15.61 10.19 4.80
CA LEU A 46 15.94 10.89 6.05
C LEU A 46 16.68 12.22 5.80
N PRO A 47 17.70 12.30 4.93
CA PRO A 47 18.31 13.58 4.58
C PRO A 47 17.34 14.52 3.85
N ALA A 48 16.44 14.00 3.01
CA ALA A 48 15.42 14.82 2.37
C ALA A 48 14.46 15.43 3.39
N ALA A 49 14.01 14.66 4.40
CA ALA A 49 13.19 15.17 5.49
C ALA A 49 13.93 16.22 6.32
N LEU A 50 15.22 15.99 6.62
CA LEU A 50 16.06 16.95 7.33
C LEU A 50 16.21 18.25 6.55
N ALA A 51 16.54 18.15 5.26
CA ALA A 51 16.71 19.29 4.37
C ALA A 51 15.41 20.09 4.23
N ALA A 52 14.27 19.42 4.05
CA ALA A 52 12.96 20.07 3.99
C ALA A 52 12.64 20.80 5.30
N GLY A 53 12.84 20.15 6.45
CA GLY A 53 12.58 20.78 7.73
C GLY A 53 13.49 21.97 8.03
N ARG A 54 14.75 21.96 7.56
CA ARG A 54 15.67 23.10 7.62
C ARG A 54 15.28 24.23 6.66
N ALA A 55 14.84 23.89 5.45
CA ALA A 55 14.35 24.88 4.48
C ALA A 55 13.07 25.59 4.95
N LEU A 56 12.28 24.92 5.77
CA LEU A 56 11.08 25.48 6.42
C LEU A 56 11.36 26.22 7.73
N ASP A 57 12.64 26.35 8.12
CA ASP A 57 13.09 26.99 9.36
C ASP A 57 12.33 26.47 10.61
N LEU A 58 12.08 25.15 10.65
CA LEU A 58 11.37 24.54 11.77
C LEU A 58 12.23 24.60 13.04
N PRO A 59 11.64 24.92 14.21
CA PRO A 59 12.36 24.86 15.47
C PRO A 59 12.95 23.47 15.70
N ASP A 60 14.16 23.37 16.26
CA ASP A 60 14.89 22.10 16.39
C ASP A 60 14.08 20.98 17.07
N ALA A 61 13.28 21.32 18.09
CA ALA A 61 12.40 20.37 18.77
C ALA A 61 11.25 19.86 17.88
N VAL A 62 10.75 20.68 16.95
CA VAL A 62 9.74 20.26 15.96
C VAL A 62 10.41 19.42 14.88
N LEU A 63 11.57 19.85 14.38
CA LEU A 63 12.36 19.13 13.40
C LEU A 63 12.74 17.73 13.89
N ALA A 64 13.23 17.60 15.12
CA ALA A 64 13.57 16.31 15.72
C ALA A 64 12.36 15.36 15.79
N ARG A 65 11.18 15.88 16.18
CA ARG A 65 9.94 15.10 16.16
C ARG A 65 9.52 14.74 14.74
N GLY A 66 9.69 15.63 13.77
CA GLY A 66 9.41 15.38 12.36
C GLY A 66 10.31 14.29 11.77
N MET A 67 11.60 14.30 12.13
CA MET A 67 12.55 13.24 11.80
C MET A 67 12.15 11.91 12.42
N ALA A 68 11.76 11.90 13.70
CA ALA A 68 11.27 10.69 14.37
C ALA A 68 9.98 10.16 13.72
N ALA A 69 9.04 11.04 13.36
CA ALA A 69 7.82 10.66 12.66
C ALA A 69 8.11 10.09 11.26
N THR A 70 9.02 10.72 10.50
CA THR A 70 9.48 10.21 9.19
C THR A 70 10.08 8.81 9.34
N ALA A 71 10.97 8.62 10.32
CA ALA A 71 11.60 7.33 10.58
C ALA A 71 10.58 6.27 11.01
N ALA A 72 9.58 6.63 11.84
CA ALA A 72 8.52 5.73 12.27
C ALA A 72 7.64 5.28 11.08
N VAL A 73 7.21 6.21 10.22
CA VAL A 73 6.43 5.87 9.03
C VAL A 73 7.25 5.04 8.05
N PHE A 74 8.53 5.38 7.84
CA PHE A 74 9.44 4.58 7.03
C PHE A 74 9.65 3.17 7.60
N ALA A 75 9.72 3.01 8.92
CA ALA A 75 9.80 1.70 9.56
C ALA A 75 8.54 0.86 9.30
N LEU A 76 7.35 1.47 9.22
CA LEU A 76 6.12 0.78 8.81
C LEU A 76 6.17 0.34 7.34
N VAL A 77 6.70 1.19 6.44
CA VAL A 77 6.94 0.83 5.04
C VAL A 77 7.90 -0.37 4.95
N ALA A 78 9.02 -0.32 5.66
CA ALA A 78 10.01 -1.39 5.69
C ALA A 78 9.44 -2.69 6.28
N ALA A 79 8.67 -2.59 7.36
CA ALA A 79 7.99 -3.74 7.97
C ALA A 79 7.00 -4.38 7.00
N SER A 80 6.21 -3.57 6.28
CA SER A 80 5.28 -4.07 5.25
C SER A 80 6.03 -4.74 4.09
N ALA A 81 7.14 -4.15 3.61
CA ALA A 81 7.97 -4.74 2.56
C ALA A 81 8.58 -6.09 2.98
N LEU A 82 8.97 -6.25 4.24
CA LEU A 82 9.51 -7.52 4.73
C LEU A 82 8.41 -8.55 5.04
N HIS A 83 7.19 -8.11 5.32
CA HIS A 83 6.08 -8.97 5.66
C HIS A 83 5.61 -9.79 4.45
N GLY A 84 5.53 -11.11 4.61
CA GLY A 84 5.08 -12.01 3.53
C GLY A 84 6.12 -12.25 2.42
N LEU A 85 7.34 -11.71 2.56
CA LEU A 85 8.42 -11.88 1.58
C LEU A 85 8.77 -13.36 1.34
N GLY A 86 8.59 -14.21 2.35
CA GLY A 86 8.81 -15.66 2.23
C GLY A 86 7.90 -16.37 1.21
N GLY A 87 6.76 -15.76 0.86
CA GLY A 87 5.85 -16.25 -0.19
C GLY A 87 6.13 -15.68 -1.58
N HIS A 88 7.09 -14.74 -1.72
CA HIS A 88 7.43 -14.14 -3.00
C HIS A 88 8.42 -15.03 -3.80
N PRO A 89 8.23 -15.22 -5.12
CA PRO A 89 9.14 -16.04 -5.93
C PRO A 89 10.57 -15.49 -5.96
N ALA A 90 11.49 -16.13 -5.23
CA ALA A 90 12.87 -15.68 -5.11
C ALA A 90 13.64 -15.62 -6.45
N ALA A 91 13.32 -16.52 -7.39
CA ALA A 91 13.98 -16.57 -8.69
C ALA A 91 13.69 -15.35 -9.59
N ALA A 92 12.60 -14.62 -9.34
CA ALA A 92 12.24 -13.42 -10.10
C ALA A 92 12.89 -12.14 -9.53
N GLY A 93 13.59 -12.23 -8.38
CA GLY A 93 14.05 -11.05 -7.64
C GLY A 93 12.88 -10.19 -7.12
N TRP A 94 13.19 -9.03 -6.53
CA TRP A 94 12.14 -8.20 -5.93
C TRP A 94 11.21 -7.51 -6.95
N GLY A 95 11.68 -7.27 -8.18
CA GLY A 95 10.86 -6.70 -9.26
C GLY A 95 10.71 -5.18 -9.22
N ASN A 96 10.49 -4.58 -10.40
CA ASN A 96 10.44 -3.12 -10.55
C ASN A 96 9.18 -2.49 -9.96
N ALA A 97 8.02 -3.17 -10.03
CA ALA A 97 6.78 -2.69 -9.44
C ALA A 97 6.94 -2.43 -7.92
N ASN A 98 7.52 -3.39 -7.18
CA ASN A 98 7.75 -3.24 -5.74
C ASN A 98 8.74 -2.11 -5.40
N ARG A 99 9.68 -1.78 -6.29
CA ARG A 99 10.57 -0.62 -6.11
C ARG A 99 9.83 0.70 -6.29
N VAL A 100 8.89 0.77 -7.24
CA VAL A 100 8.01 1.93 -7.40
C VAL A 100 7.11 2.08 -6.17
N THR A 101 6.55 0.98 -5.66
CA THR A 101 5.79 0.97 -4.41
C THR A 101 6.65 1.43 -3.23
N LEU A 102 7.92 1.00 -3.12
CA LEU A 102 8.83 1.51 -2.09
C LEU A 102 9.08 3.02 -2.23
N PHE A 103 9.28 3.50 -3.45
CA PHE A 103 9.43 4.94 -3.70
C PHE A 103 8.20 5.73 -3.25
N ARG A 104 6.98 5.21 -3.48
CA ARG A 104 5.74 5.78 -2.90
C ARG A 104 5.81 5.79 -1.37
N GLY A 105 6.29 4.71 -0.77
CA GLY A 105 6.56 4.63 0.67
C GLY A 105 7.47 5.75 1.20
N CYS A 106 8.49 6.15 0.45
CA CYS A 106 9.33 7.31 0.79
C CYS A 106 8.52 8.61 0.81
N LEU A 107 7.65 8.84 -0.18
CA LEU A 107 6.78 10.03 -0.22
C LEU A 107 5.81 10.06 0.97
N ILE A 108 5.25 8.90 1.33
CA ILE A 108 4.37 8.74 2.50
C ILE A 108 5.14 9.05 3.80
N ALA A 109 6.38 8.57 3.94
CA ALA A 109 7.23 8.86 5.08
C ALA A 109 7.55 10.35 5.21
N LEU A 110 7.86 11.03 4.09
CA LEU A 110 8.07 12.49 4.07
C LEU A 110 6.81 13.24 4.49
N ALA A 111 5.64 12.86 3.98
CA ALA A 111 4.37 13.46 4.38
C ALA A 111 4.07 13.23 5.88
N GLY A 112 4.36 12.02 6.39
CA GLY A 112 4.22 11.68 7.80
C GLY A 112 5.14 12.51 8.72
N GLY A 113 6.32 12.88 8.23
CA GLY A 113 7.25 13.78 8.92
C GLY A 113 6.69 15.16 9.23
N ALA A 114 5.68 15.61 8.47
CA ALA A 114 5.05 16.92 8.66
C ALA A 114 4.05 16.95 9.84
N LEU A 115 3.60 15.79 10.35
CA LEU A 115 2.58 15.70 11.41
C LEU A 115 2.90 16.52 12.69
N PRO A 116 4.14 16.48 13.24
CA PRO A 116 4.47 17.26 14.43
C PRO A 116 4.48 18.77 14.19
N ALA A 117 4.66 19.18 12.93
CA ALA A 117 4.71 20.56 12.48
C ALA A 117 3.38 21.07 11.91
N ALA A 118 2.32 20.24 11.84
CA ALA A 118 1.07 20.55 11.13
C ALA A 118 0.52 21.96 11.40
N GLY A 119 0.47 22.40 12.66
CA GLY A 119 -0.02 23.74 13.04
C GLY A 119 0.91 24.92 12.72
N LEU A 120 2.12 24.64 12.20
CA LEU A 120 3.10 25.63 11.74
C LEU A 120 3.21 25.68 10.21
N LEU A 121 2.50 24.80 9.49
CA LEU A 121 2.61 24.69 8.05
C LEU A 121 1.79 25.78 7.36
N GLY A 122 2.44 26.58 6.52
CA GLY A 122 1.75 27.52 5.64
C GLY A 122 1.08 26.84 4.43
N PRO A 123 0.20 27.56 3.71
CA PRO A 123 -0.52 27.02 2.56
C PRO A 123 0.37 26.39 1.48
N GLY A 124 1.55 26.96 1.22
CA GLY A 124 2.49 26.41 0.23
C GLY A 124 2.97 25.00 0.56
N VAL A 125 3.18 24.69 1.85
CA VAL A 125 3.56 23.34 2.29
C VAL A 125 2.38 22.38 2.22
N LEU A 126 1.16 22.85 2.50
CA LEU A 126 -0.06 22.04 2.35
C LEU A 126 -0.30 21.65 0.89
N TRP A 127 -0.06 22.56 -0.06
CA TRP A 127 -0.05 22.25 -1.49
C TRP A 127 1.05 21.24 -1.86
N LEU A 128 2.25 21.36 -1.29
CA LEU A 128 3.32 20.38 -1.49
C LEU A 128 2.93 18.99 -0.98
N LEU A 129 2.35 18.89 0.22
CA LEU A 129 1.86 17.63 0.80
C LEU A 129 0.75 17.02 -0.05
N THR A 130 -0.16 17.85 -0.56
CA THR A 130 -1.20 17.45 -1.52
C THR A 130 -0.57 16.89 -2.80
N GLY A 131 0.42 17.61 -3.36
CA GLY A 131 1.17 17.16 -4.53
C GLY A 131 1.88 15.82 -4.31
N LEU A 132 2.52 15.63 -3.14
CA LEU A 132 3.14 14.36 -2.76
C LEU A 132 2.13 13.22 -2.67
N ALA A 133 0.96 13.46 -2.09
CA ALA A 133 -0.11 12.47 -1.98
C ALA A 133 -0.68 12.10 -3.35
N LEU A 134 -0.92 13.09 -4.22
CA LEU A 134 -1.40 12.85 -5.59
C LEU A 134 -0.32 12.17 -6.45
N ALA A 135 0.95 12.49 -6.26
CA ALA A 135 2.05 11.79 -6.92
C ALA A 135 2.12 10.33 -6.45
N ALA A 136 1.99 10.07 -5.14
CA ALA A 136 1.93 8.71 -4.61
C ALA A 136 0.73 7.94 -5.17
N LEU A 137 -0.43 8.58 -5.32
CA LEU A 137 -1.62 8.00 -5.95
C LEU A 137 -1.45 7.75 -7.45
N ALA A 138 -0.77 8.64 -8.17
CA ALA A 138 -0.51 8.45 -9.60
C ALA A 138 0.46 7.27 -9.84
N LEU A 139 1.48 7.14 -8.97
CA LEU A 139 2.45 6.05 -9.03
C LEU A 139 1.81 4.66 -8.77
N ASP A 140 0.72 4.59 -8.01
CA ASP A 140 -0.16 3.41 -7.85
C ASP A 140 -0.79 2.94 -9.19
N GLY A 141 -1.12 3.91 -10.04
CA GLY A 141 -1.58 3.61 -11.39
C GLY A 141 -0.46 2.99 -12.22
N VAL A 142 0.76 3.50 -12.05
CA VAL A 142 1.95 3.14 -12.82
C VAL A 142 2.47 1.76 -12.44
N ASP A 143 2.68 1.45 -11.15
CA ASP A 143 3.16 0.14 -10.71
C ASP A 143 2.18 -0.98 -11.08
N GLY A 144 0.88 -0.75 -10.94
CA GLY A 144 -0.16 -1.67 -11.40
C GLY A 144 -0.14 -1.88 -12.92
N TRP A 145 0.16 -0.84 -13.71
CA TRP A 145 0.32 -0.96 -15.15
C TRP A 145 1.59 -1.74 -15.53
N ILE A 146 2.71 -1.48 -14.85
CA ILE A 146 3.97 -2.21 -15.04
C ILE A 146 3.76 -3.69 -14.72
N ALA A 147 3.13 -4.00 -13.59
CA ALA A 147 2.89 -5.38 -13.15
C ALA A 147 2.04 -6.16 -14.17
N ARG A 148 1.00 -5.53 -14.74
CA ARG A 148 0.17 -6.14 -15.80
C ARG A 148 0.95 -6.33 -17.10
N ARG A 149 1.76 -5.35 -17.52
CA ARG A 149 2.55 -5.44 -18.75
C ARG A 149 3.67 -6.48 -18.69
N GLN A 150 4.28 -6.63 -17.51
CA GLN A 150 5.39 -7.56 -17.31
C GLN A 150 4.93 -8.96 -16.88
N ALA A 151 3.62 -9.18 -16.70
CA ALA A 151 3.05 -10.43 -16.19
C ALA A 151 3.68 -10.89 -14.85
N VAL A 152 4.14 -9.94 -14.02
CA VAL A 152 4.80 -10.18 -12.72
C VAL A 152 3.88 -9.89 -11.54
N ALA A 153 2.56 -9.90 -11.74
CA ALA A 153 1.59 -9.68 -10.67
C ALA A 153 1.72 -10.80 -9.61
N SER A 154 1.93 -10.41 -8.35
CA SER A 154 2.06 -11.35 -7.22
C SER A 154 1.16 -10.96 -6.05
N ALA A 155 0.74 -11.95 -5.26
CA ALA A 155 -0.05 -11.71 -4.05
C ALA A 155 0.72 -10.87 -3.02
N TYR A 156 2.04 -11.02 -2.95
CA TYR A 156 2.93 -10.19 -2.13
C TYR A 156 2.89 -8.72 -2.58
N GLY A 157 3.06 -8.45 -3.88
CA GLY A 157 3.05 -7.08 -4.40
C GLY A 157 1.72 -6.39 -4.14
N ALA A 158 0.59 -7.08 -4.39
CA ALA A 158 -0.74 -6.56 -4.12
C ALA A 158 -1.00 -6.29 -2.62
N ARG A 159 -0.37 -7.06 -1.71
CA ARG A 159 -0.44 -6.83 -0.26
C ARG A 159 0.37 -5.60 0.13
N PHE A 160 1.61 -5.49 -0.35
CA PHE A 160 2.51 -4.39 -0.05
C PHE A 160 1.93 -3.05 -0.53
N ASP A 161 1.42 -3.03 -1.75
CA ASP A 161 0.70 -1.90 -2.35
C ASP A 161 -0.48 -1.44 -1.48
N MET A 162 -1.35 -2.37 -1.11
CA MET A 162 -2.53 -2.09 -0.27
C MET A 162 -2.16 -1.61 1.14
N ASP A 163 -1.06 -2.08 1.71
CA ASP A 163 -0.55 -1.60 2.99
C ASP A 163 -0.07 -0.14 2.90
N LEU A 164 0.55 0.25 1.78
CA LEU A 164 1.00 1.62 1.57
C LEU A 164 -0.15 2.58 1.29
N ASP A 165 -1.17 2.16 0.54
CA ASP A 165 -2.42 2.94 0.38
C ASP A 165 -3.08 3.23 1.73
N THR A 166 -3.10 2.23 2.60
CA THR A 166 -3.64 2.34 3.96
C THR A 166 -2.83 3.34 4.78
N LEU A 167 -1.50 3.25 4.70
CA LEU A 167 -0.60 4.13 5.42
C LEU A 167 -0.69 5.57 4.93
N LEU A 168 -0.78 5.79 3.61
CA LEU A 168 -0.99 7.11 3.01
C LEU A 168 -2.31 7.71 3.50
N THR A 169 -3.40 6.94 3.44
CA THR A 169 -4.73 7.36 3.90
C THR A 169 -4.68 7.76 5.38
N LEU A 170 -3.99 6.98 6.22
CA LEU A 170 -3.84 7.28 7.65
C LEU A 170 -3.02 8.55 7.90
N VAL A 171 -1.91 8.75 7.16
CA VAL A 171 -1.09 9.96 7.26
C VAL A 171 -1.90 11.19 6.88
N LEU A 172 -2.65 11.15 5.78
CA LEU A 172 -3.51 12.25 5.35
C LEU A 172 -4.62 12.53 6.36
N ALA A 173 -5.30 11.49 6.86
CA ALA A 173 -6.30 11.63 7.90
C ALA A 173 -5.73 12.27 9.17
N ALA A 174 -4.53 11.85 9.59
CA ALA A 174 -3.85 12.42 10.74
C ALA A 174 -3.46 13.89 10.52
N LEU A 175 -3.03 14.27 9.32
CA LEU A 175 -2.76 15.67 8.97
C LEU A 175 -4.04 16.52 9.08
N LEU A 176 -5.16 16.07 8.50
CA LEU A 176 -6.44 16.78 8.59
C LEU A 176 -6.93 16.94 10.02
N TRP A 177 -6.79 15.90 10.85
CA TRP A 177 -7.13 15.98 12.27
C TRP A 177 -6.25 17.00 13.01
N ARG A 178 -4.94 17.00 12.73
CA ARG A 178 -3.97 17.91 13.36
C ARG A 178 -4.13 19.37 12.91
N LEU A 179 -4.60 19.59 11.69
CA LEU A 179 -4.92 20.91 11.14
C LEU A 179 -6.27 21.45 11.64
N GLY A 180 -7.12 20.60 12.25
CA GLY A 180 -8.46 20.98 12.69
C GLY A 180 -9.50 20.97 11.58
N GLU A 181 -9.15 20.51 10.38
CA GLU A 181 -10.04 20.38 9.23
C GLU A 181 -11.15 19.35 9.44
N ALA A 182 -10.84 18.30 10.20
CA ALA A 182 -11.80 17.27 10.59
C ALA A 182 -11.58 16.81 12.04
N GLY A 183 -12.65 16.29 12.64
CA GLY A 183 -12.56 15.68 13.97
C GLY A 183 -11.80 14.36 13.94
N VAL A 184 -11.48 13.82 15.12
CA VAL A 184 -10.72 12.57 15.29
C VAL A 184 -11.31 11.37 14.52
N TRP A 185 -12.61 11.39 14.21
CA TRP A 185 -13.29 10.39 13.41
C TRP A 185 -12.68 10.19 12.02
N VAL A 186 -11.99 11.18 11.44
CA VAL A 186 -11.32 11.05 10.14
C VAL A 186 -10.27 9.94 10.14
N LEU A 187 -9.64 9.66 11.30
CA LEU A 187 -8.65 8.59 11.42
C LEU A 187 -9.22 7.21 11.06
N LEU A 188 -10.55 7.03 11.14
CA LEU A 188 -11.20 5.80 10.70
C LEU A 188 -10.96 5.49 9.21
N THR A 189 -10.75 6.50 8.35
CA THR A 189 -10.47 6.25 6.92
C THR A 189 -9.19 5.42 6.73
N GLY A 190 -8.15 5.69 7.53
CA GLY A 190 -6.91 4.92 7.52
C GLY A 190 -6.92 3.69 8.45
N LEU A 191 -7.79 3.65 9.46
CA LEU A 191 -7.81 2.57 10.45
C LEU A 191 -8.78 1.43 10.12
N LEU A 192 -9.75 1.62 9.23
CA LEU A 192 -10.76 0.58 8.93
C LEU A 192 -10.15 -0.73 8.43
N ARG A 193 -9.16 -0.66 7.53
CA ARG A 193 -8.48 -1.86 7.03
C ARG A 193 -7.68 -2.60 8.11
N PRO A 194 -6.77 -1.97 8.88
CA PRO A 194 -6.05 -2.69 9.93
C PRO A 194 -7.01 -3.24 11.00
N LEU A 195 -8.11 -2.54 11.31
CA LEU A 195 -9.17 -3.08 12.18
C LEU A 195 -9.86 -4.31 11.56
N PHE A 196 -10.15 -4.29 10.26
CA PHE A 196 -10.74 -5.43 9.55
C PHE A 196 -9.82 -6.66 9.55
N VAL A 197 -8.52 -6.45 9.30
CA VAL A 197 -7.50 -7.53 9.37
C VAL A 197 -7.37 -8.07 10.79
N ALA A 198 -7.33 -7.18 11.80
CA ALA A 198 -7.30 -7.58 13.21
C ALA A 198 -8.55 -8.38 13.61
N ALA A 199 -9.74 -7.97 13.14
CA ALA A 199 -10.98 -8.73 13.35
C ALA A 199 -10.91 -10.13 12.74
N GLY A 200 -10.22 -10.29 11.62
CA GLY A 200 -10.00 -11.59 10.99
C GLY A 200 -9.12 -12.55 11.79
N VAL A 201 -8.25 -12.05 12.68
CA VAL A 201 -7.51 -12.90 13.64
C VAL A 201 -8.48 -13.60 14.60
N PHE A 202 -9.53 -12.90 15.05
CA PHE A 202 -10.53 -13.47 15.95
C PHE A 202 -11.60 -14.30 15.21
N ARG A 203 -11.90 -13.95 13.95
CA ARG A 203 -12.93 -14.59 13.12
C ARG A 203 -12.32 -15.00 11.79
N GLY A 204 -11.73 -16.20 11.74
CA GLY A 204 -10.97 -16.67 10.57
C GLY A 204 -11.73 -16.66 9.22
N TRP A 205 -13.06 -16.65 9.22
CA TRP A 205 -13.85 -16.50 7.98
C TRP A 205 -13.70 -15.13 7.30
N LEU A 206 -13.30 -14.08 8.05
CA LEU A 206 -12.99 -12.77 7.50
C LEU A 206 -11.65 -12.74 6.73
N ASN A 207 -10.77 -13.73 6.95
CA ASN A 207 -9.49 -13.83 6.24
C ASN A 207 -9.60 -14.54 4.89
N ALA A 208 -10.79 -14.98 4.50
CA ALA A 208 -10.97 -15.62 3.20
C ALA A 208 -10.64 -14.63 2.07
N PRO A 209 -9.99 -15.09 0.98
CA PRO A 209 -9.58 -14.21 -0.10
C PRO A 209 -10.80 -13.58 -0.76
N LEU A 210 -10.82 -12.24 -0.82
CA LEU A 210 -11.83 -11.49 -1.53
C LEU A 210 -11.50 -11.45 -3.03
N PRO A 211 -12.45 -11.71 -3.93
CA PRO A 211 -12.24 -11.58 -5.37
C PRO A 211 -11.94 -10.12 -5.73
N TYR A 212 -11.29 -9.90 -6.87
CA TYR A 212 -11.00 -8.55 -7.38
C TYR A 212 -12.28 -7.70 -7.43
N SER A 213 -12.16 -6.42 -7.02
CA SER A 213 -13.30 -5.50 -6.93
C SER A 213 -12.92 -4.10 -7.42
N LEU A 214 -13.50 -3.69 -8.55
CA LEU A 214 -13.37 -2.32 -9.07
C LEU A 214 -13.88 -1.29 -8.06
N ARG A 215 -14.93 -1.62 -7.30
CA ARG A 215 -15.46 -0.75 -6.24
C ARG A 215 -14.37 -0.39 -5.24
N ARG A 216 -13.68 -1.37 -4.65
CA ARG A 216 -12.64 -1.11 -3.65
C ARG A 216 -11.54 -0.19 -4.18
N ARG A 217 -11.13 -0.42 -5.42
CA ARG A 217 -10.10 0.40 -6.08
C ARG A 217 -10.56 1.84 -6.25
N VAL A 218 -11.76 2.07 -6.79
CA VAL A 218 -12.32 3.42 -6.96
C VAL A 218 -12.48 4.11 -5.61
N VAL A 219 -12.97 3.42 -4.59
CA VAL A 219 -13.13 3.97 -3.25
C VAL A 219 -11.78 4.39 -2.64
N CYS A 220 -10.72 3.61 -2.83
CA CYS A 220 -9.37 3.98 -2.38
C CYS A 220 -8.88 5.27 -3.05
N VAL A 221 -8.99 5.33 -4.38
CA VAL A 221 -8.58 6.51 -5.17
C VAL A 221 -9.36 7.76 -4.74
N VAL A 222 -10.68 7.64 -4.62
CA VAL A 222 -11.56 8.74 -4.17
C VAL A 222 -11.20 9.18 -2.75
N GLN A 223 -10.93 8.23 -1.84
CA GLN A 223 -10.53 8.53 -0.47
C GLN A 223 -9.25 9.37 -0.42
N ILE A 224 -8.19 8.90 -1.07
CA ILE A 224 -6.91 9.61 -1.09
C ILE A 224 -7.07 10.99 -1.74
N ALA A 225 -7.79 11.07 -2.87
CA ALA A 225 -8.03 12.34 -3.57
C ALA A 225 -8.80 13.36 -2.72
N VAL A 226 -9.87 12.92 -2.04
CA VAL A 226 -10.67 13.80 -1.15
C VAL A 226 -9.85 14.25 0.05
N LEU A 227 -9.13 13.33 0.71
CA LEU A 227 -8.29 13.67 1.86
C LEU A 227 -7.15 14.63 1.47
N ALA A 228 -6.53 14.43 0.30
CA ALA A 228 -5.50 15.32 -0.23
C ALA A 228 -6.08 16.71 -0.56
N ALA A 229 -7.22 16.78 -1.25
CA ALA A 229 -7.87 18.05 -1.56
C ALA A 229 -8.26 18.83 -0.29
N ALA A 230 -8.68 18.12 0.77
CA ALA A 230 -9.04 18.69 2.07
C ALA A 230 -7.85 19.27 2.85
N LEU A 231 -6.60 19.02 2.44
CA LEU A 231 -5.44 19.71 3.00
C LEU A 231 -5.29 21.14 2.46
N THR A 232 -5.95 21.47 1.36
CA THR A 232 -5.78 22.74 0.66
C THR A 232 -6.97 23.69 0.90
N PRO A 233 -6.79 25.00 0.69
CA PRO A 233 -7.88 25.97 0.76
C PRO A 233 -8.99 25.77 -0.29
N LEU A 234 -8.87 24.77 -1.19
CA LEU A 234 -9.95 24.39 -2.09
C LEU A 234 -11.17 23.87 -1.33
N LEU A 235 -10.94 23.25 -0.17
CA LEU A 235 -11.96 22.69 0.69
C LEU A 235 -11.72 23.20 2.10
N ASP A 236 -12.40 24.30 2.46
CA ASP A 236 -12.41 24.80 3.83
C ASP A 236 -13.64 24.26 4.60
N PRO A 237 -13.62 24.26 5.95
CA PRO A 237 -14.78 23.89 6.74
C PRO A 237 -15.96 24.86 6.48
N PRO A 238 -17.20 24.36 6.31
CA PRO A 238 -17.66 22.99 6.59
C PRO A 238 -17.54 21.99 5.43
N LEU A 239 -17.14 22.43 4.23
CA LEU A 239 -17.14 21.60 3.03
C LEU A 239 -16.11 20.46 3.12
N SER A 240 -14.91 20.72 3.67
CA SER A 240 -13.89 19.69 3.94
C SER A 240 -14.46 18.55 4.79
N ARG A 241 -15.12 18.88 5.90
CA ARG A 241 -15.78 17.92 6.80
C ARG A 241 -16.85 17.08 6.09
N LEU A 242 -17.68 17.71 5.28
CA LEU A 242 -18.73 17.01 4.53
C LEU A 242 -18.13 16.07 3.48
N ALA A 243 -17.13 16.52 2.72
CA ALA A 243 -16.47 15.72 1.70
C ALA A 243 -15.77 14.51 2.31
N VAL A 244 -14.98 14.72 3.37
CA VAL A 244 -14.28 13.64 4.10
C VAL A 244 -15.28 12.70 4.78
N GLY A 245 -16.37 13.22 5.33
CA GLY A 245 -17.44 12.42 5.93
C GLY A 245 -18.16 11.55 4.89
N ALA A 246 -18.47 12.10 3.72
CA ALA A 246 -19.05 11.36 2.61
C ALA A 246 -18.09 10.27 2.11
N ALA A 247 -16.80 10.58 1.95
CA ALA A 247 -15.79 9.60 1.58
C ALA A 247 -15.74 8.45 2.61
N LEU A 248 -15.71 8.77 3.92
CA LEU A 248 -15.75 7.77 4.99
C LEU A 248 -17.03 6.92 4.92
N GLY A 249 -18.19 7.52 4.64
CA GLY A 249 -19.44 6.79 4.45
C GLY A 249 -19.38 5.77 3.31
N VAL A 250 -18.80 6.17 2.16
CA VAL A 250 -18.59 5.27 1.01
C VAL A 250 -17.61 4.14 1.38
N LEU A 251 -16.57 4.43 2.15
CA LEU A 251 -15.60 3.43 2.62
C LEU A 251 -16.25 2.42 3.56
N LEU A 252 -17.03 2.89 4.54
CA LEU A 252 -17.80 2.04 5.44
C LEU A 252 -18.77 1.13 4.68
N PHE A 253 -19.48 1.68 3.68
CA PHE A 253 -20.33 0.87 2.80
C PHE A 253 -19.55 -0.21 2.07
N SER A 254 -18.36 0.10 1.53
CA SER A 254 -17.54 -0.89 0.84
C SER A 254 -17.09 -2.02 1.78
N PHE A 255 -16.67 -1.71 3.01
CA PHE A 255 -16.31 -2.70 4.02
C PHE A 255 -17.51 -3.54 4.49
N ALA A 256 -18.67 -2.91 4.67
CA ALA A 256 -19.90 -3.63 5.04
C ALA A 256 -20.30 -4.62 3.94
N ALA A 257 -20.24 -4.22 2.67
CA ALA A 257 -20.53 -5.10 1.55
C ALA A 257 -19.54 -6.28 1.44
N ASP A 258 -18.24 -6.04 1.70
CA ASP A 258 -17.23 -7.11 1.76
C ASP A 258 -17.50 -8.07 2.92
N THR A 259 -17.87 -7.55 4.09
CA THR A 259 -18.23 -8.35 5.27
C THR A 259 -19.44 -9.24 5.00
N VAL A 260 -20.51 -8.69 4.40
CA VAL A 260 -21.71 -9.45 4.03
C VAL A 260 -21.38 -10.53 2.99
N TRP A 261 -20.53 -10.22 2.01
CA TRP A 261 -20.10 -11.20 1.02
C TRP A 261 -19.36 -12.36 1.67
N LEU A 262 -18.39 -12.07 2.55
CA LEU A 262 -17.64 -13.09 3.29
C LEU A 262 -18.54 -13.92 4.18
N PHE A 263 -19.48 -13.31 4.89
CA PHE A 263 -20.43 -14.03 5.74
C PHE A 263 -21.30 -15.01 4.94
N ARG A 264 -21.76 -14.61 3.76
CA ARG A 264 -22.56 -15.47 2.86
C ARG A 264 -21.75 -16.63 2.27
N HIS A 265 -20.43 -16.52 2.19
CA HIS A 265 -19.55 -17.53 1.59
C HIS A 265 -18.72 -18.33 2.61
N ALA A 266 -18.74 -17.95 3.89
CA ALA A 266 -18.03 -18.61 4.98
C ALA A 266 -18.43 -20.09 5.18
N GLY A 267 -19.62 -20.48 4.72
CA GLY A 267 -20.12 -21.86 4.78
C GLY A 267 -19.62 -22.78 3.65
N ARG A 268 -18.97 -22.26 2.60
CA ARG A 268 -18.53 -23.06 1.44
C ARG A 268 -17.08 -23.56 1.52
N THR A 269 -16.31 -23.12 2.51
CA THR A 269 -14.89 -23.45 2.69
C THR A 269 -14.64 -24.50 3.79
N ARG A 270 -15.67 -25.29 4.17
CA ARG A 270 -15.58 -26.35 5.19
C ARG A 270 -15.74 -27.77 4.63
N THR A 271 -15.57 -27.99 3.33
CA THR A 271 -15.56 -29.32 2.70
C THR A 271 -14.20 -29.65 2.13
#